data_AF-A0A318RK15-F1
#
_entry.id   AF-A0A318RK15-F1
#
_cell.length_a   1.000
_cell.length_b   1.000
_cell.length_c   1.000
_cell.angle_alpha   90.00
_cell.angle_beta   90.00
_cell.angle_gamma   90.00
#
_symmetry.space_group_name_H-M   'P 1'
#
loop_
_entity.id
_entity.type
_entity.pdbx_description
1 polymer ?
#
loop_
_entity_poly.entity_id
_entity_poly.type
_entity_poly.pdbx_seq_one_letter_code
_entity_poly.pdbx_strand_id
1 'polypeptide(L)'
;MERPEAIRYPERRSEVVAAVRMLASARESRFALANGPRGDLDYCVHILFDDTYAISDPLMAVGVILFENEVASLEVLRDVLGPLIDELGDVEDETYLADPRWSKVEAAANSAATQMRTNMPPL
;
A
#
# COMPACT_ATOMS: atom_id res chain seq x y z
N MET A 1 5.62 -25.79 -6.92
CA MET A 1 6.17 -24.48 -7.27
C MET A 1 6.83 -23.97 -6.01
N GLU A 2 8.17 -23.91 -5.97
CA GLU A 2 8.90 -23.48 -4.79
C GLU A 2 8.65 -21.99 -4.56
N ARG A 3 8.34 -21.62 -3.31
CA ARG A 3 8.29 -20.22 -2.88
C ARG A 3 9.63 -19.57 -3.22
N PRO A 4 9.68 -18.38 -3.83
CA PRO A 4 10.86 -17.55 -3.68
C PRO A 4 10.97 -17.19 -2.19
N GLU A 5 11.84 -17.87 -1.46
CA GLU A 5 12.07 -17.65 -0.02
C GLU A 5 12.74 -16.29 0.26
N ALA A 6 13.23 -15.61 -0.77
CA ALA A 6 13.90 -14.33 -0.66
C ALA A 6 13.39 -13.33 -1.71
N ILE A 7 13.21 -12.10 -1.28
CA ILE A 7 12.99 -10.92 -2.12
C ILE A 7 14.35 -10.27 -2.44
N ARG A 8 14.43 -9.61 -3.59
CA ARG A 8 15.66 -8.94 -4.04
C ARG A 8 15.97 -7.64 -3.32
N TYR A 9 14.96 -6.85 -2.94
CA TYR A 9 15.12 -5.50 -2.38
C TYR A 9 14.30 -5.31 -1.07
N PRO A 10 14.80 -5.80 0.07
CA PRO A 10 14.12 -5.67 1.37
C PRO A 10 13.87 -4.22 1.81
N GLU A 11 14.77 -3.30 1.47
CA GLU A 11 14.64 -1.87 1.77
C GLU A 11 13.46 -1.24 1.02
N ARG A 12 13.28 -1.55 -0.27
CA ARG A 12 12.12 -1.11 -1.06
C ARG A 12 10.83 -1.75 -0.57
N ARG A 13 10.88 -3.02 -0.15
CA ARG A 13 9.73 -3.64 0.53
C ARG A 13 9.32 -2.88 1.79
N SER A 14 10.27 -2.39 2.58
CA SER A 14 9.95 -1.62 3.80
C SER A 14 9.18 -0.33 3.48
N GLU A 15 9.43 0.28 2.32
CA GLU A 15 8.69 1.44 1.83
C GLU A 15 7.25 1.06 1.47
N VAL A 16 7.03 -0.03 0.75
CA VAL A 16 5.69 -0.56 0.44
C VAL A 16 4.92 -0.89 1.72
N VAL A 17 5.54 -1.62 2.65
CA VAL A 17 4.90 -1.97 3.94
C VAL A 17 4.52 -0.70 4.72
N ALA A 18 5.39 0.31 4.74
CA ALA A 18 5.08 1.57 5.40
C ALA A 18 3.92 2.31 4.72
N ALA A 19 3.91 2.40 3.40
CA ALA A 19 2.84 3.04 2.63
C ALA A 19 1.48 2.34 2.85
N VAL A 20 1.44 1.01 2.76
CA VAL A 20 0.21 0.23 3.04
C VAL A 20 -0.27 0.45 4.47
N ARG A 21 0.64 0.51 5.45
CA ARG A 21 0.27 0.79 6.85
C ARG A 21 -0.24 2.21 7.05
N MET A 22 0.30 3.19 6.34
CA MET A 22 -0.19 4.57 6.39
C MET A 22 -1.63 4.64 5.88
N LEU A 23 -1.94 3.98 4.75
CA LEU A 23 -3.31 3.86 4.24
C LEU A 23 -4.25 3.17 5.23
N ALA A 24 -3.78 2.13 5.92
CA ALA A 24 -4.56 1.37 6.88
C ALA A 24 -5.00 2.16 8.14
N SER A 25 -4.32 3.27 8.45
CA SER A 25 -4.60 4.12 9.62
C SER A 25 -4.83 5.59 9.25
N ALA A 26 -5.08 5.90 7.98
CA ALA A 26 -5.01 7.27 7.47
C ALA A 26 -6.02 8.21 8.13
N ARG A 27 -7.26 7.76 8.41
CA ARG A 27 -8.25 8.61 9.10
C ARG A 27 -7.90 8.87 10.56
N GLU A 28 -7.45 7.85 11.27
CA GLU A 28 -7.12 7.96 12.70
C GLU A 28 -5.81 8.73 12.92
N SER A 29 -4.87 8.55 11.99
CA SER A 29 -3.54 9.13 12.03
C SER A 29 -3.39 10.28 11.05
N ARG A 30 -4.44 11.06 10.81
CA ARG A 30 -4.43 12.23 9.92
C ARG A 30 -3.30 13.22 10.26
N PHE A 31 -2.99 13.37 11.55
CA PHE A 31 -1.85 14.15 12.02
C PHE A 31 -0.48 13.53 11.66
N ALA A 32 -0.38 12.21 11.62
CA ALA A 32 0.84 11.48 11.24
C ALA A 32 1.02 11.35 9.72
N LEU A 33 -0.08 11.41 8.94
CA LEU A 33 -0.01 11.76 7.52
C LEU A 33 0.57 13.17 7.43
N ALA A 34 -0.16 14.22 7.81
CA ALA A 34 0.25 15.62 7.60
C ALA A 34 1.62 16.05 8.19
N ASN A 35 2.17 15.35 9.20
CA ASN A 35 3.44 15.71 9.87
C ASN A 35 4.51 14.62 9.81
N GLY A 36 4.28 13.52 9.09
CA GLY A 36 5.29 12.46 8.92
C GLY A 36 6.39 12.88 7.94
N PRO A 37 7.60 12.30 8.01
CA PRO A 37 8.64 12.52 6.99
C PRO A 37 8.25 12.04 5.58
N ARG A 38 7.11 11.34 5.45
CA ARG A 38 6.51 10.75 4.24
C ARG A 38 5.08 11.25 4.02
N GLY A 39 4.78 12.41 4.60
CA GLY A 39 3.49 12.81 5.17
C GLY A 39 2.35 13.22 4.24
N ASP A 40 2.16 12.53 3.13
CA ASP A 40 1.09 12.84 2.18
C ASP A 40 0.54 11.53 1.62
N LEU A 41 -0.78 11.44 1.43
CA LEU A 41 -1.38 10.34 0.68
C LEU A 41 -0.72 10.20 -0.69
N ASP A 42 -0.36 11.32 -1.31
CA ASP A 42 0.34 11.39 -2.59
C ASP A 42 1.67 10.61 -2.55
N TYR A 43 2.44 10.75 -1.48
CA TYR A 43 3.67 9.95 -1.28
C TYR A 43 3.37 8.44 -1.23
N CYS A 44 2.30 8.04 -0.55
CA CYS A 44 1.91 6.63 -0.49
C CYS A 44 1.50 6.12 -1.88
N VAL A 45 0.75 6.92 -2.63
CA VAL A 45 0.34 6.59 -4.00
C VAL A 45 1.56 6.43 -4.91
N HIS A 46 2.51 7.38 -4.90
CA HIS A 46 3.74 7.28 -5.68
C HIS A 46 4.55 6.02 -5.38
N ILE A 47 4.73 5.68 -4.10
CA ILE A 47 5.44 4.45 -3.73
C ILE A 47 4.72 3.21 -4.30
N LEU A 48 3.40 3.15 -4.16
CA LEU A 48 2.62 1.95 -4.45
C LEU A 48 2.34 1.74 -5.93
N PHE A 49 2.13 2.81 -6.69
CA PHE A 49 1.80 2.77 -8.11
C PHE A 49 3.03 2.95 -9.01
N ASP A 50 3.88 3.95 -8.73
CA ASP A 50 4.91 4.38 -9.67
C ASP A 50 6.27 3.73 -9.39
N ASP A 51 6.75 3.83 -8.16
CA ASP A 51 8.14 3.47 -7.82
C ASP A 51 8.36 1.96 -7.71
N THR A 52 7.32 1.24 -7.29
CA THR A 52 7.46 -0.18 -6.92
C THR A 52 6.56 -1.11 -7.70
N TYR A 53 5.57 -0.57 -8.42
CA TYR A 53 4.49 -1.31 -9.07
C TYR A 53 3.73 -2.28 -8.15
N ALA A 54 3.89 -2.16 -6.83
CA ALA A 54 3.38 -3.12 -5.86
C ALA A 54 1.85 -3.22 -5.86
N ILE A 55 1.16 -2.19 -6.33
CA ILE A 55 -0.30 -2.16 -6.51
C ILE A 55 -0.69 -2.19 -7.99
N SER A 56 0.01 -1.49 -8.86
CA SER A 56 -0.34 -1.42 -10.28
C SER A 56 -0.15 -2.76 -11.01
N ASP A 57 0.91 -3.50 -10.69
CA ASP A 57 1.18 -4.86 -11.18
C ASP A 57 1.89 -5.70 -10.10
N PRO A 58 1.14 -6.20 -9.10
CA PRO A 58 1.74 -6.90 -7.96
C PRO A 58 2.44 -8.21 -8.38
N LEU A 59 2.02 -8.83 -9.48
CA LEU A 59 2.63 -10.06 -9.97
C LEU A 59 4.06 -9.83 -10.47
N MET A 60 4.30 -8.70 -11.15
CA MET A 60 5.64 -8.29 -11.59
C MET A 60 6.59 -7.97 -10.42
N ALA A 61 6.04 -7.63 -9.26
CA ALA A 61 6.81 -7.33 -8.05
C ALA A 61 7.16 -8.57 -7.20
N VAL A 62 6.65 -9.76 -7.56
CA VAL A 62 6.95 -11.03 -6.87
C VAL A 62 8.42 -11.42 -7.02
N GLY A 63 9.07 -11.75 -5.91
CA GLY A 63 10.51 -12.08 -5.85
C GLY A 63 11.42 -10.85 -5.92
N VAL A 64 10.88 -9.67 -6.26
CA VAL A 64 11.60 -8.39 -6.23
C VAL A 64 11.43 -7.72 -4.87
N ILE A 65 10.17 -7.51 -4.47
CA ILE A 65 9.78 -6.86 -3.20
C ILE A 65 8.57 -7.53 -2.53
N LEU A 66 7.78 -8.29 -3.29
CA LEU A 66 6.60 -9.03 -2.80
C LEU A 66 6.84 -10.54 -2.77
N PHE A 67 6.11 -11.21 -1.89
CA PHE A 67 5.91 -12.65 -1.93
C PHE A 67 4.61 -12.98 -2.67
N GLU A 68 4.53 -14.16 -3.29
CA GLU A 68 3.38 -14.59 -4.10
C GLU A 68 2.06 -14.56 -3.32
N ASN A 69 2.07 -14.90 -2.02
CA ASN A 69 0.88 -14.88 -1.17
C ASN A 69 0.41 -13.47 -0.78
N GLU A 70 1.08 -12.40 -1.20
CA GLU A 70 0.71 -11.00 -0.92
C GLU A 70 -0.08 -10.37 -2.06
N VAL A 71 0.08 -10.91 -3.27
CA VAL A 71 -0.52 -10.41 -4.51
C VAL A 71 -2.02 -10.21 -4.35
N ALA A 72 -2.75 -11.24 -3.93
CA ALA A 72 -4.21 -11.17 -3.83
C ALA A 72 -4.70 -10.03 -2.91
N SER A 73 -4.02 -9.79 -1.79
CA SER A 73 -4.39 -8.69 -0.88
C SER A 73 -4.09 -7.31 -1.46
N LEU A 74 -3.05 -7.18 -2.26
CA LEU A 74 -2.65 -5.92 -2.90
C LEU A 74 -3.50 -5.63 -4.14
N GLU A 75 -3.96 -6.65 -4.86
CA GLU A 75 -4.97 -6.50 -5.92
C GLU A 75 -6.29 -6.00 -5.34
N VAL A 76 -6.75 -6.53 -4.20
CA VAL A 76 -7.95 -6.00 -3.53
C VAL A 76 -7.76 -4.53 -3.14
N LEU A 77 -6.57 -4.14 -2.68
CA LEU A 77 -6.26 -2.74 -2.39
C LEU A 77 -6.28 -1.88 -3.66
N ARG A 78 -5.69 -2.35 -4.77
CA ARG A 78 -5.77 -1.69 -6.09
C ARG A 78 -7.22 -1.45 -6.48
N ASP A 79 -8.07 -2.47 -6.38
CA ASP A 79 -9.43 -2.43 -6.90
C ASP A 79 -10.34 -1.46 -6.13
N VAL A 80 -9.97 -1.09 -4.89
CA VAL A 80 -10.70 -0.08 -4.10
C VAL A 80 -10.06 1.30 -4.14
N LEU A 81 -8.74 1.40 -4.28
CA LEU A 81 -8.01 2.67 -4.30
C LEU A 81 -7.89 3.26 -5.71
N GLY A 82 -7.64 2.42 -6.72
CA GLY A 82 -7.47 2.84 -8.11
C GLY A 82 -8.62 3.69 -8.65
N PRO A 83 -9.90 3.26 -8.50
CA PRO A 83 -11.03 4.08 -8.95
C PRO A 83 -11.13 5.44 -8.24
N LEU A 84 -10.72 5.54 -6.98
CA LEU A 84 -10.67 6.82 -6.27
C LEU A 84 -9.62 7.74 -6.87
N ILE A 85 -8.43 7.21 -7.17
CA ILE A 85 -7.35 7.96 -7.81
C ILE A 85 -7.77 8.44 -9.21
N ASP A 86 -8.37 7.54 -10.00
CA ASP A 86 -8.80 7.85 -11.37
C ASP A 86 -9.91 8.93 -11.40
N GLU A 87 -10.83 8.91 -10.43
CA GLU A 87 -11.97 9.83 -10.37
C GLU A 87 -11.65 11.17 -9.71
N LEU A 88 -10.91 11.15 -8.59
CA LEU A 88 -10.61 12.36 -7.81
C LEU A 88 -9.37 13.09 -8.36
N GLY A 89 -8.38 12.35 -8.84
CA GLY A 89 -7.15 12.91 -9.38
C GLY A 89 -6.34 13.69 -8.36
N ASP A 90 -5.73 14.80 -8.80
CA ASP A 90 -4.88 15.67 -7.99
C ASP A 90 -5.74 16.61 -7.12
N VAL A 91 -6.16 16.09 -5.96
CA VAL A 91 -6.94 16.81 -4.94
C VAL A 91 -6.33 16.58 -3.57
N GLU A 92 -6.61 17.49 -2.65
CA GLU A 92 -6.16 17.40 -1.25
C GLU A 92 -6.57 16.07 -0.59
N ASP A 93 -5.70 15.53 0.27
CA ASP A 93 -5.92 14.32 1.08
C ASP A 93 -7.29 14.29 1.76
N GLU A 94 -7.74 15.44 2.27
CA GLU A 94 -9.05 15.60 2.88
C GLU A 94 -10.20 15.11 2.00
N THR A 95 -10.09 15.34 0.69
CA THR A 95 -11.11 14.95 -0.27
C THR A 95 -11.18 13.43 -0.37
N TYR A 96 -10.03 12.75 -0.42
CA TYR A 96 -9.94 11.30 -0.38
C TYR A 96 -10.47 10.72 0.95
N LEU A 97 -10.00 11.26 2.08
CA LEU A 97 -10.36 10.77 3.43
C LEU A 97 -11.84 11.01 3.78
N ALA A 98 -12.48 11.99 3.14
CA ALA A 98 -13.90 12.27 3.29
C ALA A 98 -14.79 11.40 2.37
N ASP A 99 -14.24 10.76 1.33
CA ASP A 99 -15.03 9.91 0.43
C ASP A 99 -15.59 8.70 1.21
N PRO A 100 -16.92 8.42 1.11
CA PRO A 100 -17.53 7.27 1.79
C PRO A 100 -16.87 5.92 1.47
N ARG A 101 -16.25 5.79 0.28
CA ARG A 101 -15.54 4.59 -0.17
C ARG A 101 -14.21 4.39 0.56
N TRP A 102 -13.64 5.43 1.19
CA TRP A 102 -12.36 5.35 1.89
C TRP A 102 -12.32 4.26 2.97
N SER A 103 -13.45 4.01 3.64
CA SER A 103 -13.58 2.90 4.59
C SER A 103 -13.21 1.53 4.02
N LYS A 104 -13.43 1.31 2.71
CA LYS A 104 -13.02 0.08 2.01
C LYS A 104 -11.52 0.07 1.73
N VAL A 105 -10.93 1.22 1.42
CA VAL A 105 -9.47 1.38 1.25
C VAL A 105 -8.75 1.02 2.55
N GLU A 106 -9.19 1.58 3.68
CA GLU A 106 -8.61 1.27 4.99
C GLU A 106 -8.72 -0.22 5.33
N ALA A 107 -9.88 -0.85 5.06
CA ALA A 107 -10.06 -2.27 5.30
C ALA A 107 -9.14 -3.15 4.43
N ALA A 108 -9.04 -2.83 3.13
CA ALA A 108 -8.14 -3.53 2.21
C ALA A 108 -6.67 -3.36 2.61
N ALA A 109 -6.27 -2.13 2.96
CA ALA A 109 -4.92 -1.81 3.41
C ALA A 109 -4.56 -2.53 4.72
N ASN A 110 -5.49 -2.65 5.68
CA ASN A 110 -5.29 -3.43 6.91
C ASN A 110 -5.06 -4.92 6.61
N SER A 111 -5.83 -5.48 5.67
CA SER A 111 -5.68 -6.86 5.23
C SER A 111 -4.31 -7.10 4.58
N ALA A 112 -3.92 -6.23 3.64
CA ALA A 112 -2.62 -6.27 2.99
C ALA A 112 -1.46 -6.09 3.98
N ALA A 113 -1.54 -5.12 4.90
CA ALA A 113 -0.52 -4.92 5.94
C ALA A 113 -0.36 -6.16 6.85
N THR A 114 -1.48 -6.81 7.20
CA THR A 114 -1.46 -8.03 8.00
C THR A 114 -0.79 -9.18 7.26
N GLN A 115 -1.10 -9.34 5.97
CA GLN A 115 -0.49 -10.35 5.12
C GLN A 115 1.01 -10.12 4.99
N MET A 116 1.44 -8.89 4.68
CA MET A 116 2.84 -8.54 4.51
C MET A 116 3.66 -8.70 5.79
N ARG A 117 3.06 -8.42 6.96
CA ARG A 117 3.70 -8.64 8.27
C ARG A 117 3.95 -10.13 8.56
N THR A 118 3.05 -11.00 8.12
CA THR A 118 3.17 -12.46 8.33
C THR A 118 4.39 -13.03 7.60
N ASN A 119 4.85 -12.38 6.54
CA ASN A 119 6.02 -12.75 5.76
C ASN A 119 7.29 -11.94 6.11
N MET A 120 7.28 -11.16 7.20
CA MET A 120 8.46 -10.40 7.60
C MET A 120 9.48 -11.35 8.27
N PRO A 121 10.75 -11.40 7.85
CA PRO A 121 11.76 -12.17 8.58
C PRO A 121 11.88 -11.62 10.01
N PRO A 122 12.17 -12.47 11.01
CA PRO A 122 12.48 -11.99 12.35
C PRO A 122 13.68 -11.02 12.27
N LEU A 123 13.55 -9.89 12.95
CA LEU A 123 14.63 -8.90 13.11
C LEU A 123 15.88 -9.51 13.74
#